data_AF-A0A6G1RKS3-F1
#
_entry.id   AF-A0A6G1RKS3-F1
#
_cell.length_a   1.000
_cell.length_b   1.000
_cell.length_c   1.000
_cell.angle_alpha   90.00
_cell.angle_beta   90.00
_cell.angle_gamma   90.00
#
_symmetry.space_group_name_H-M   'P 1'
#
loop_
_entity.id
_entity.type
_entity.pdbx_description
1 polymer ?
#
loop_
_entity_poly.entity_id
_entity_poly.type
_entity_poly.pdbx_seq_one_letter_code
_entity_poly.pdbx_strand_id
1 'polypeptide(L)'
;MDKFGYQKPNVEFLQGYMEKLGDAGLADESYDIVISNCVINLAPDKRAVLREAYRVLKPGGEMYFSDVYANQHLSETIRKHRVLWGECLAGALYWKDLYSIAEEVGFSPPCLVTASPITIGDKELEGIIGDCCFVSATFRLFKVPDSSRAGPGQVIYNGGIVGHERELVFDANFTFKVWGGTLGFPRMPCSPGL
;
A
#
# COMPACT_ATOMS: atom_id res chain seq x y z
N MET A 1 -26.20 -14.98 -2.07
CA MET A 1 -25.63 -15.92 -3.07
C MET A 1 -26.22 -15.66 -4.45
N ASP A 2 -27.51 -15.38 -4.53
CA ASP A 2 -28.27 -15.14 -5.78
C ASP A 2 -27.69 -14.07 -6.71
N LYS A 3 -27.02 -13.03 -6.18
CA LYS A 3 -26.41 -11.96 -6.99
C LYS A 3 -25.17 -12.40 -7.78
N PHE A 4 -24.43 -13.39 -7.29
CA PHE A 4 -23.11 -13.76 -7.84
C PHE A 4 -22.98 -15.24 -8.23
N GLY A 5 -24.04 -16.05 -8.05
CA GLY A 5 -24.09 -17.43 -8.53
C GLY A 5 -23.20 -18.44 -7.78
N TYR A 6 -22.67 -18.09 -6.61
CA TYR A 6 -21.89 -19.02 -5.79
C TYR A 6 -22.77 -20.01 -5.03
N GLN A 7 -22.35 -21.27 -4.98
CA GLN A 7 -23.04 -22.34 -4.24
C GLN A 7 -22.82 -22.26 -2.71
N LYS A 8 -21.73 -21.64 -2.27
CA LYS A 8 -21.35 -21.44 -0.86
C LYS A 8 -20.76 -20.04 -0.68
N PRO A 9 -20.76 -19.46 0.54
CA PRO A 9 -20.09 -18.19 0.77
C PRO A 9 -18.58 -18.37 0.56
N ASN A 10 -17.96 -17.38 -0.05
CA ASN A 10 -16.51 -17.23 -0.16
C ASN A 10 -16.00 -16.09 0.74
N VAL A 11 -16.80 -15.73 1.76
CA VAL A 11 -16.51 -14.66 2.72
C VAL A 11 -16.70 -15.18 4.13
N GLU A 12 -15.81 -14.76 5.01
CA GLU A 12 -15.86 -15.04 6.44
C GLU A 12 -15.57 -13.75 7.19
N PHE A 13 -16.25 -13.55 8.31
CA PHE A 13 -16.08 -12.37 9.17
C PHE A 13 -15.50 -12.80 10.50
N LEU A 14 -14.38 -12.20 10.85
CA LEU A 14 -13.66 -12.47 12.09
C LEU A 14 -13.65 -11.19 12.92
N GLN A 15 -13.93 -11.32 14.21
CA GLN A 15 -13.82 -10.23 15.16
C GLN A 15 -12.43 -10.25 15.79
N GLY A 16 -11.70 -9.15 15.72
CA GLY A 16 -10.37 -9.04 16.31
C GLY A 16 -9.74 -7.68 16.11
N TYR A 17 -8.49 -7.55 16.55
CA TYR A 17 -7.67 -6.36 16.37
C TYR A 17 -6.70 -6.58 15.20
N MET A 18 -6.54 -5.57 14.35
CA MET A 18 -5.63 -5.65 13.18
C MET A 18 -4.15 -5.77 13.59
N GLU A 19 -3.82 -5.38 14.82
CA GLU A 19 -2.51 -5.55 15.44
C GLU A 19 -2.25 -7.00 15.91
N LYS A 20 -3.27 -7.87 15.92
CA LYS A 20 -3.24 -9.24 16.44
C LYS A 20 -4.14 -10.17 15.65
N LEU A 21 -3.92 -10.26 14.34
CA LEU A 21 -4.68 -11.16 13.45
C LEU A 21 -4.57 -12.63 13.87
N GLY A 22 -3.46 -13.02 14.52
CA GLY A 22 -3.29 -14.37 15.07
C GLY A 22 -4.34 -14.73 16.12
N ASP A 23 -4.72 -13.79 16.99
CA ASP A 23 -5.76 -13.99 18.02
C ASP A 23 -7.14 -14.21 17.39
N ALA A 24 -7.36 -13.65 16.19
CA ALA A 24 -8.57 -13.85 15.39
C ALA A 24 -8.53 -15.14 14.54
N GLY A 25 -7.44 -15.92 14.61
CA GLY A 25 -7.30 -17.21 13.93
C GLY A 25 -6.69 -17.15 12.53
N LEU A 26 -6.13 -16.02 12.10
CA LEU A 26 -5.51 -15.90 10.78
C LEU A 26 -4.12 -16.56 10.78
N ALA A 27 -3.98 -17.60 9.94
CA ALA A 27 -2.75 -18.36 9.80
C ALA A 27 -1.65 -17.59 9.05
N ASP A 28 -0.40 -17.90 9.38
CA ASP A 28 0.77 -17.44 8.65
C ASP A 28 0.69 -17.87 7.18
N GLU A 29 1.20 -17.01 6.29
CA GLU A 29 1.40 -17.33 4.87
C GLU A 29 0.20 -17.97 4.16
N SER A 30 -1.01 -17.50 4.47
CA SER A 30 -2.26 -18.10 4.00
C SER A 30 -3.04 -17.19 3.05
N TYR A 31 -2.69 -15.91 2.96
CA TYR A 31 -3.39 -14.92 2.14
C TYR A 31 -2.52 -14.41 0.98
N ASP A 32 -3.12 -14.25 -0.19
CA ASP A 32 -2.44 -13.69 -1.37
C ASP A 32 -2.41 -12.15 -1.34
N ILE A 33 -3.50 -11.53 -0.85
CA ILE A 33 -3.69 -10.08 -0.82
C ILE A 33 -4.28 -9.66 0.53
N VAL A 34 -3.68 -8.63 1.14
CA VAL A 34 -4.26 -7.90 2.28
C VAL A 34 -4.67 -6.52 1.79
N ILE A 35 -5.94 -6.14 2.00
CA ILE A 35 -6.45 -4.82 1.64
C ILE A 35 -6.88 -4.02 2.87
N SER A 36 -6.71 -2.69 2.81
CA SER A 36 -7.19 -1.79 3.85
C SER A 36 -7.49 -0.40 3.27
N ASN A 37 -8.45 0.29 3.87
CA ASN A 37 -8.81 1.65 3.49
C ASN A 37 -9.05 2.50 4.74
N CYS A 38 -8.23 3.54 4.94
CA CYS A 38 -8.35 4.61 5.94
C CYS A 38 -8.37 4.20 7.43
N VAL A 39 -8.16 2.92 7.77
CA VAL A 39 -8.25 2.46 9.17
C VAL A 39 -6.90 2.29 9.88
N ILE A 40 -5.78 2.18 9.14
CA ILE A 40 -4.47 1.93 9.76
C ILE A 40 -4.03 3.14 10.59
N ASN A 41 -4.38 4.35 10.17
CA ASN A 41 -4.12 5.56 10.94
C ASN A 41 -4.78 5.60 12.33
N LEU A 42 -5.86 4.83 12.53
CA LEU A 42 -6.53 4.69 13.82
C LEU A 42 -5.86 3.66 14.75
N ALA A 43 -4.95 2.83 14.21
CA ALA A 43 -4.19 1.87 14.99
C ALA A 43 -3.24 2.58 15.98
N PRO A 44 -3.23 2.18 17.27
CA PRO A 44 -2.23 2.64 18.23
C PRO A 44 -0.81 2.20 17.84
N ASP A 45 -0.66 0.99 17.27
CA ASP A 45 0.61 0.46 16.81
C ASP A 45 0.54 0.06 15.33
N LYS A 46 0.86 1.02 14.46
CA LYS A 46 0.94 0.82 13.00
C LYS A 46 2.00 -0.22 12.62
N ARG A 47 3.08 -0.34 13.38
CA ARG A 47 4.14 -1.34 13.11
C ARG A 47 3.60 -2.75 13.35
N ALA A 48 2.82 -2.94 14.41
CA ALA A 48 2.15 -4.22 14.66
C ALA A 48 1.18 -4.59 13.52
N VAL A 49 0.39 -3.63 13.02
CA VAL A 49 -0.52 -3.87 11.88
C VAL A 49 0.26 -4.33 10.64
N LEU A 50 1.32 -3.62 10.26
CA LEU A 50 2.12 -3.99 9.09
C LEU A 50 2.82 -5.35 9.30
N ARG A 51 3.29 -5.65 10.52
CA ARG A 51 3.90 -6.94 10.86
C ARG A 51 2.90 -8.09 10.74
N GLU A 52 1.68 -7.92 11.23
CA GLU A 52 0.64 -8.94 11.10
C GLU A 52 0.21 -9.12 9.65
N ALA A 53 0.07 -8.04 8.88
CA ALA A 53 -0.18 -8.13 7.44
C ALA A 53 0.94 -8.92 6.72
N TYR A 54 2.20 -8.66 7.05
CA TYR A 54 3.34 -9.41 6.50
C TYR A 54 3.31 -10.90 6.88
N ARG A 55 3.00 -11.21 8.15
CA ARG A 55 2.94 -12.59 8.65
C ARG A 55 1.91 -13.42 7.89
N VAL A 56 0.70 -12.90 7.72
CA VAL A 56 -0.40 -13.64 7.08
C VAL A 56 -0.25 -13.75 5.56
N LEU A 57 0.52 -12.87 4.93
CA LEU A 57 0.78 -12.91 3.50
C LEU A 57 1.67 -14.08 3.10
N LYS A 58 1.33 -14.75 2.00
CA LYS A 58 2.20 -15.73 1.33
C LYS A 58 3.46 -15.05 0.78
N PRO A 59 4.56 -15.79 0.59
CA PRO A 59 5.67 -15.35 -0.26
C PRO A 59 5.16 -14.94 -1.65
N GLY A 60 5.49 -13.72 -2.09
CA GLY A 60 4.99 -13.11 -3.33
C GLY A 60 3.63 -12.41 -3.21
N GLY A 61 2.97 -12.48 -2.05
CA GLY A 61 1.72 -11.76 -1.78
C GLY A 61 1.92 -10.26 -1.61
N GLU A 62 0.81 -9.51 -1.63
CA GLU A 62 0.83 -8.05 -1.54
C GLU A 62 -0.14 -7.49 -0.49
N MET A 63 0.28 -6.42 0.16
CA MET A 63 -0.59 -5.51 0.89
C MET A 63 -0.90 -4.31 -0.01
N TYR A 64 -2.17 -4.15 -0.38
CA TYR A 64 -2.67 -3.06 -1.24
C TYR A 64 -3.63 -2.19 -0.44
N PHE A 65 -3.24 -0.97 -0.08
CA PHE A 65 -4.02 -0.17 0.85
C PHE A 65 -3.96 1.33 0.57
N SER A 66 -5.02 2.02 0.99
CA SER A 66 -5.12 3.48 0.92
C SER A 66 -5.21 4.06 2.32
N ASP A 67 -4.44 5.10 2.61
CA ASP A 67 -4.53 5.84 3.86
C ASP A 67 -4.09 7.31 3.69
N VAL A 68 -4.25 8.10 4.75
CA VAL A 68 -3.79 9.49 4.81
C VAL A 68 -2.34 9.58 5.27
N TYR A 69 -1.54 10.38 4.58
CA TYR A 69 -0.16 10.65 4.93
C TYR A 69 0.10 12.13 5.06
N ALA A 70 0.97 12.48 6.00
CA ALA A 70 1.43 13.85 6.20
C ALA A 70 2.79 14.08 5.54
N ASN A 71 3.06 15.33 5.14
CA ASN A 71 4.37 15.76 4.64
C ASN A 71 5.46 15.83 5.73
N GLN A 72 5.07 15.78 7.01
CA GLN A 72 5.95 15.89 8.17
C GLN A 72 5.38 15.14 9.39
N HIS A 73 6.17 15.04 10.47
CA HIS A 73 5.65 14.53 11.74
C HIS A 73 4.62 15.49 12.34
N LEU A 74 3.47 14.93 12.74
CA LEU A 74 2.40 15.69 13.35
C LEU A 74 2.79 16.19 14.75
N SER A 75 2.52 17.46 15.02
CA SER A 75 2.64 18.06 16.35
C SER A 75 1.71 17.38 17.36
N GLU A 76 2.03 17.49 18.66
CA GLU A 76 1.13 16.99 19.70
C GLU A 76 -0.26 17.62 19.64
N THR A 77 -0.33 18.90 19.26
CA THR A 77 -1.59 19.63 19.07
C THR A 77 -2.47 18.95 18.04
N ILE A 78 -1.91 18.59 16.88
CA ILE A 78 -2.65 17.88 15.83
C ILE A 78 -3.06 16.49 16.30
N ARG A 79 -2.13 15.72 16.91
CA ARG A 79 -2.36 14.33 17.35
C ARG A 79 -3.47 14.21 18.40
N LYS A 80 -3.64 15.21 19.26
CA LYS A 80 -4.65 15.23 20.34
C LYS A 80 -5.96 15.90 19.90
N HIS A 81 -6.05 16.45 18.69
CA HIS A 81 -7.23 17.17 18.23
C HIS A 81 -8.36 16.20 17.84
N ARG A 82 -9.49 16.25 18.55
CA ARG A 82 -10.59 15.28 18.40
C ARG A 82 -11.22 15.27 17.01
N VAL A 83 -11.39 16.44 16.39
CA VAL A 83 -11.96 16.53 15.03
C VAL A 83 -11.00 15.94 14.01
N LEU A 84 -9.71 16.28 14.10
CA LEU A 84 -8.71 15.76 13.17
C LEU A 84 -8.53 14.24 13.34
N TRP A 85 -8.76 13.72 14.55
CA TRP A 85 -8.77 12.29 14.80
C TRP A 85 -9.95 11.58 14.13
N GLY A 86 -11.16 12.15 14.21
CA GLY A 86 -12.33 11.62 13.51
C GLY A 86 -12.19 11.61 11.99
N GLU A 87 -11.44 12.57 11.44
CA GLU A 87 -11.14 12.67 10.00
C GLU A 87 -9.90 11.84 9.57
N CYS A 88 -9.38 10.97 10.45
CA CYS A 88 -8.16 10.17 10.21
C CYS A 88 -6.87 10.98 9.97
N LEU A 89 -6.89 12.30 10.17
CA LEU A 89 -5.76 13.21 9.96
C LEU A 89 -4.79 13.21 11.15
N ALA A 90 -5.30 13.17 12.38
CA ALA A 90 -4.46 13.23 13.59
C ALA A 90 -3.60 11.97 13.79
N GLY A 91 -4.00 10.86 13.18
CA GLY A 91 -3.27 9.61 13.17
C GLY A 91 -2.34 9.44 11.97
N ALA A 92 -2.34 10.39 11.03
CA ALA A 92 -1.62 10.28 9.77
C ALA A 92 -0.12 10.10 9.98
N LEU A 93 0.42 9.11 9.29
CA LEU A 93 1.85 8.80 9.34
C LEU A 93 2.61 9.81 8.47
N TYR A 94 3.82 10.20 8.91
CA TYR A 94 4.75 10.86 8.00
C TYR A 94 5.12 9.88 6.88
N TRP A 95 4.96 10.27 5.61
CA TRP A 95 5.11 9.33 4.50
C TRP A 95 6.46 8.60 4.48
N LYS A 96 7.57 9.20 4.96
CA LYS A 96 8.86 8.50 5.04
C LYS A 96 8.90 7.41 6.10
N ASP A 97 8.16 7.58 7.20
CA ASP A 97 8.08 6.56 8.23
C ASP A 97 7.45 5.28 7.69
N LEU A 98 6.57 5.37 6.68
CA LEU A 98 6.04 4.17 6.01
C LEU A 98 7.18 3.35 5.37
N TYR A 99 8.10 4.00 4.68
CA TYR A 99 9.24 3.34 4.04
C TYR A 99 10.12 2.66 5.08
N SER A 100 10.43 3.35 6.18
CA SER A 100 11.22 2.78 7.27
C SER A 100 10.53 1.60 7.95
N ILE A 101 9.23 1.71 8.25
CA ILE A 101 8.48 0.62 8.88
C ILE A 101 8.35 -0.58 7.94
N ALA A 102 8.08 -0.34 6.65
CA ALA A 102 8.00 -1.40 5.65
C ALA A 102 9.31 -2.19 5.57
N GLU A 103 10.45 -1.49 5.56
CA GLU A 103 11.78 -2.10 5.58
C GLU A 103 12.04 -2.87 6.88
N GLU A 104 11.74 -2.28 8.04
CA GLU A 104 11.86 -2.93 9.36
C GLU A 104 11.07 -4.25 9.45
N VAL A 105 9.88 -4.29 8.82
CA VAL A 105 9.00 -5.46 8.80
C VAL A 105 9.44 -6.51 7.78
N GLY A 106 10.12 -6.09 6.70
CA GLY A 106 10.60 -6.97 5.64
C GLY A 106 9.80 -6.90 4.33
N PHE A 107 8.93 -5.90 4.16
CA PHE A 107 8.29 -5.63 2.88
C PHE A 107 9.29 -5.06 1.86
N SER A 108 8.95 -5.17 0.58
CA SER A 108 9.59 -4.37 -0.47
C SER A 108 9.41 -2.87 -0.21
N PRO A 109 10.25 -2.01 -0.83
CA PRO A 109 9.97 -0.57 -0.85
C PRO A 109 8.52 -0.30 -1.29
N PRO A 110 7.77 0.55 -0.58
CA PRO A 110 6.41 0.93 -0.96
C PRO A 110 6.31 1.50 -2.39
N CYS A 111 5.43 0.92 -3.20
CA CYS A 111 5.08 1.41 -4.53
C CYS A 111 3.86 2.32 -4.45
N LEU A 112 4.01 3.62 -4.72
CA LEU A 112 2.91 4.57 -4.77
C LEU A 112 2.06 4.33 -6.02
N VAL A 113 0.77 4.04 -5.88
CA VAL A 113 -0.15 3.84 -7.01
C VAL A 113 -0.82 5.15 -7.42
N THR A 114 -1.43 5.82 -6.45
CA THR A 114 -2.13 7.09 -6.64
C THR A 114 -1.98 7.95 -5.39
N ALA A 115 -1.92 9.26 -5.54
CA ALA A 115 -2.02 10.20 -4.44
C ALA A 115 -2.96 11.34 -4.81
N SER A 116 -3.72 11.85 -3.85
CA SER A 116 -4.58 13.02 -4.02
C SER A 116 -4.48 13.93 -2.80
N PRO A 117 -4.24 15.24 -2.97
CA PRO A 117 -4.22 16.18 -1.85
C PRO A 117 -5.54 16.21 -1.10
N ILE A 118 -5.48 16.35 0.22
CA ILE A 118 -6.65 16.60 1.06
C ILE A 118 -6.68 18.09 1.41
N THR A 119 -7.78 18.75 1.06
CA THR A 119 -8.01 20.16 1.38
C THR A 119 -8.85 20.27 2.64
N ILE A 120 -8.38 21.08 3.59
CA ILE A 120 -9.10 21.38 4.84
C ILE A 120 -9.69 22.78 4.66
N GLY A 121 -11.01 22.87 4.52
CA GLY A 121 -11.71 24.15 4.26
C GLY A 121 -12.12 24.91 5.53
N ASP A 122 -11.83 24.35 6.71
CA ASP A 122 -12.13 24.96 8.00
C ASP A 122 -10.94 25.79 8.49
N LYS A 123 -11.16 27.10 8.67
CA LYS A 123 -10.10 28.06 9.06
C LYS A 123 -9.49 27.80 10.43
N GLU A 124 -10.26 27.23 11.36
CA GLU A 124 -9.75 26.88 12.68
C GLU A 124 -8.79 25.69 12.56
N LEU A 125 -9.18 24.67 11.79
CA LEU A 125 -8.33 23.52 11.51
C LEU A 125 -7.09 23.91 10.71
N GLU A 126 -7.19 24.81 9.74
CA GLU A 126 -6.04 25.37 9.00
C GLU A 126 -5.02 26.01 9.95
N GLY A 127 -5.49 26.77 10.96
CA GLY A 127 -4.62 27.35 11.99
C GLY A 127 -3.92 26.30 12.86
N ILE A 128 -4.57 25.16 13.12
CA ILE A 128 -4.03 24.06 13.93
C ILE A 128 -2.99 23.24 13.15
N ILE A 129 -3.24 22.97 11.87
CA ILE A 129 -2.35 22.16 11.03
C ILE A 129 -1.12 22.96 10.55
N GLY A 130 -1.23 24.28 10.41
CA GLY A 130 -0.17 25.14 9.90
C GLY A 130 0.30 24.70 8.51
N ASP A 131 1.61 24.50 8.34
CA ASP A 131 2.22 24.07 7.07
C ASP A 131 2.12 22.55 6.82
N CYS A 132 1.39 21.82 7.68
CA CYS A 132 1.19 20.39 7.50
C CYS A 132 0.20 20.12 6.36
N CYS A 133 0.66 19.41 5.34
CA CYS A 133 -0.13 18.99 4.20
C CYS A 133 -0.45 17.51 4.29
N PHE A 134 -1.66 17.14 3.86
CA PHE A 134 -2.13 15.76 3.86
C PHE A 134 -2.42 15.27 2.45
N VAL A 135 -2.13 14.00 2.20
CA VAL A 135 -2.49 13.31 0.95
C VAL A 135 -3.19 12.00 1.29
N SER A 136 -4.26 11.70 0.56
CA SER A 136 -4.80 10.34 0.48
C SER A 136 -3.97 9.59 -0.55
N ALA A 137 -3.25 8.56 -0.14
CA ALA A 137 -2.36 7.79 -1.02
C ALA A 137 -2.64 6.30 -0.95
N THR A 138 -2.59 5.65 -2.11
CA THR A 138 -2.69 4.21 -2.26
C THR A 138 -1.30 3.64 -2.52
N PHE A 139 -0.90 2.65 -1.73
CA PHE A 139 0.39 1.98 -1.82
C PHE A 139 0.23 0.47 -2.03
N ARG A 140 1.27 -0.12 -2.63
CA ARG A 140 1.49 -1.58 -2.69
C ARG A 140 2.79 -1.92 -1.98
N LEU A 141 2.73 -2.88 -1.07
CA LEU A 141 3.88 -3.42 -0.37
C LEU A 141 3.90 -4.93 -0.64
N PHE A 142 4.99 -5.44 -1.21
CA PHE A 142 5.10 -6.85 -1.57
C PHE A 142 5.92 -7.62 -0.55
N LYS A 143 5.49 -8.83 -0.19
CA LYS A 143 6.31 -9.79 0.56
C LYS A 143 7.21 -10.52 -0.42
N VAL A 144 8.36 -9.92 -0.73
CA VAL A 144 9.33 -10.50 -1.68
C VAL A 144 10.33 -11.37 -0.92
N PRO A 145 10.52 -12.65 -1.27
CA PRO A 145 11.53 -13.50 -0.63
C PRO A 145 12.93 -12.93 -0.78
N ASP A 146 13.78 -13.07 0.23
CA ASP A 146 15.16 -12.55 0.19
C ASP A 146 16.00 -13.15 -0.95
N SER A 147 15.71 -14.40 -1.35
CA SER A 147 16.32 -15.05 -2.52
C SER A 147 16.01 -14.35 -3.86
N SER A 148 15.03 -13.43 -3.87
CA SER A 148 14.53 -12.73 -5.05
C SER A 148 15.04 -11.29 -5.16
N ARG A 149 15.93 -10.84 -4.28
CA ARG A 149 16.63 -9.54 -4.40
C ARG A 149 17.69 -9.60 -5.51
N ALA A 150 17.23 -9.73 -6.76
CA ALA A 150 18.07 -9.63 -7.95
C ALA A 150 18.32 -8.16 -8.30
N GLY A 151 19.40 -7.89 -9.04
CA GLY A 151 19.70 -6.57 -9.60
C GLY A 151 18.71 -6.14 -10.69
N PRO A 152 19.02 -5.08 -11.45
CA PRO A 152 18.14 -4.59 -12.51
C PRO A 152 17.70 -5.70 -13.47
N GLY A 153 16.40 -5.79 -13.74
CA GLY A 153 15.80 -6.81 -14.59
C GLY A 153 14.99 -6.23 -15.74
N GLN A 154 14.78 -7.03 -16.79
CA GLN A 154 13.84 -6.73 -17.87
C GLN A 154 12.51 -7.44 -17.59
N VAL A 155 11.40 -6.74 -17.83
CA VAL A 155 10.05 -7.23 -17.58
C VAL A 155 9.24 -7.10 -18.87
N ILE A 156 8.48 -8.15 -19.21
CA ILE A 156 7.52 -8.15 -20.31
C ILE A 156 6.14 -8.45 -19.74
N TYR A 157 5.16 -7.61 -20.08
CA TYR A 157 3.77 -7.87 -19.78
C TYR A 157 3.10 -8.60 -20.95
N ASN A 158 2.46 -9.73 -20.64
CA ASN A 158 1.90 -10.63 -21.67
C ASN A 158 0.42 -10.37 -21.99
N GLY A 159 -0.25 -9.43 -21.30
CA GLY A 159 -1.66 -9.09 -21.59
C GLY A 159 -2.68 -10.08 -21.03
N GLY A 160 -2.28 -10.97 -20.12
CA GLY A 160 -3.14 -12.05 -19.61
C GLY A 160 -4.14 -11.64 -18.52
N ILE A 161 -4.14 -10.38 -18.08
CA ILE A 161 -5.04 -9.90 -17.02
C ILE A 161 -6.29 -9.31 -17.68
N VAL A 162 -7.45 -9.87 -17.33
CA VAL A 162 -8.77 -9.41 -17.82
C VAL A 162 -8.98 -7.94 -17.44
N GLY A 163 -9.41 -7.12 -18.41
CA GLY A 163 -9.57 -5.67 -18.27
C GLY A 163 -8.27 -4.87 -18.42
N HIS A 164 -7.13 -5.55 -18.53
CA HIS A 164 -5.80 -4.97 -18.66
C HIS A 164 -5.04 -5.59 -19.85
N GLU A 165 -5.73 -6.00 -20.91
CA GLU A 165 -5.15 -6.77 -22.03
C GLU A 165 -4.14 -5.97 -22.86
N ARG A 166 -4.11 -4.64 -22.73
CA ARG A 166 -3.20 -3.76 -23.48
C ARG A 166 -2.04 -3.24 -22.65
N GLU A 167 -2.29 -2.96 -21.38
CA GLU A 167 -1.30 -2.46 -20.46
C GLU A 167 -1.69 -2.73 -19.01
N LEU A 168 -0.67 -2.84 -18.17
CA LEU A 168 -0.77 -2.94 -16.72
C LEU A 168 -0.18 -1.67 -16.11
N VAL A 169 -1.04 -0.81 -15.57
CA VAL A 169 -0.62 0.31 -14.72
C VAL A 169 -0.27 -0.28 -13.36
N PHE A 170 1.02 -0.43 -13.08
CA PHE A 170 1.49 -1.13 -11.89
C PHE A 170 1.54 -0.22 -10.67
N ASP A 171 2.14 0.96 -10.86
CA ASP A 171 2.24 2.03 -9.88
C ASP A 171 2.35 3.39 -10.61
N ALA A 172 2.58 4.48 -9.88
CA ALA A 172 2.68 5.83 -10.41
C ALA A 172 3.86 6.05 -11.38
N ASN A 173 4.86 5.16 -11.35
CA ASN A 173 6.07 5.26 -12.16
C ASN A 173 6.09 4.25 -13.32
N PHE A 174 5.44 3.10 -13.16
CA PHE A 174 5.53 1.99 -14.11
C PHE A 174 4.18 1.62 -14.71
N THR A 175 4.09 1.74 -16.03
CA THR A 175 3.03 1.16 -16.85
C THR A 175 3.64 0.22 -17.88
N PHE A 176 3.27 -1.06 -17.83
CA PHE A 176 3.80 -2.09 -18.73
C PHE A 176 2.83 -2.32 -19.88
N LYS A 177 3.26 -2.04 -21.11
CA LYS A 177 2.47 -2.32 -22.32
C LYS A 177 2.69 -3.75 -22.78
N VAL A 178 1.67 -4.35 -23.40
CA VAL A 178 1.80 -5.68 -24.00
C VAL A 178 2.83 -5.67 -25.11
N TRP A 179 3.68 -6.69 -25.11
CA TRP A 179 4.66 -6.88 -26.16
C TRP A 179 3.99 -7.20 -27.50
N GLY A 180 4.09 -6.27 -28.45
CA GLY A 180 3.44 -6.33 -29.77
C GLY A 180 4.18 -7.11 -30.86
N GLY A 181 5.32 -7.75 -30.55
CA GLY A 181 6.00 -8.71 -31.45
C GLY A 181 6.18 -8.28 -32.91
N THR A 182 7.25 -7.54 -33.22
CA THR A 182 8.01 -7.76 -34.47
C THR A 182 9.48 -7.90 -34.09
N LEU A 183 10.17 -8.91 -34.66
CA LEU A 183 11.55 -9.25 -34.31
C LEU A 183 12.47 -8.03 -34.42
N GLY A 184 12.93 -7.56 -33.28
CA GLY A 184 13.94 -6.52 -33.14
C GLY A 184 14.13 -6.27 -31.67
N PHE A 185 15.09 -6.95 -31.05
CA PHE A 185 15.50 -6.65 -29.68
C PHE A 185 15.88 -5.17 -29.62
N PRO A 186 15.18 -4.32 -28.84
CA PRO A 186 15.72 -3.01 -28.54
C PRO A 186 16.88 -3.26 -27.58
N ARG A 187 18.12 -3.24 -28.09
CA ARG A 187 19.26 -2.91 -27.24
C ARG A 187 18.98 -1.50 -26.72
N MET A 188 18.56 -1.37 -25.47
CA MET A 188 18.78 -0.09 -24.79
C MET A 188 20.29 0.18 -24.83
N PRO A 189 20.74 1.39 -25.16
CA PRO A 189 22.14 1.71 -25.08
C PRO A 189 22.55 1.54 -23.62
N CYS A 190 23.41 0.56 -23.34
CA CYS A 190 24.29 0.68 -22.20
C CYS A 190 25.08 1.97 -22.43
N SER A 191 24.75 3.03 -21.71
CA SER A 191 25.62 4.21 -21.64
C SER A 191 26.97 3.74 -21.10
N PRO A 192 28.07 3.88 -21.85
CA PRO A 192 29.39 3.74 -21.28
C PRO A 192 29.85 5.11 -20.78
N GLY A 193 30.22 5.17 -19.50
CA GLY A 193 31.21 6.13 -19.02
C GLY A 193 30.68 7.31 -18.21
N LEU A 194 31.23 7.38 -16.98
CA LEU A 194 31.86 8.53 -16.30
C LEU A 194 31.23 9.91 -16.47
#